data_AF-A0A8S9W918-F1
#
_entry.id   AF-A0A8S9W918-F1
#
_cell.length_a   1.000
_cell.length_b   1.000
_cell.length_c   1.000
_cell.angle_alpha   90.00
_cell.angle_beta   90.00
_cell.angle_gamma   90.00
#
_symmetry.space_group_name_H-M   'P 1'
#
loop_
_entity.id
_entity.type
_entity.pdbx_description
1 polymer ?
#
loop_
_entity_poly.entity_id
_entity_poly.type
_entity_poly.pdbx_seq_one_letter_code
_entity_poly.pdbx_strand_id
1 'polypeptide(L)'
;MKSRRNIRKPFAAILFAAIMVLSAVAVMCTTASAATEEDIENSINMGVAWLVDEQNSDGSWGCDYTVARTGFALAPIFVKCLCPIIEP
;
A
#
# COMPACT_ATOMS: atom_id res chain seq x y z
N MET A 1 -61.21 -19.49 9.86
CA MET A 1 -59.80 -19.88 10.12
C MET A 1 -58.88 -19.06 9.21
N LYS A 2 -58.34 -17.92 9.67
CA LYS A 2 -57.54 -17.00 8.83
C LYS A 2 -56.05 -17.10 9.21
N SER A 3 -55.28 -17.51 8.21
CA SER A 3 -53.86 -17.82 8.17
C SER A 3 -52.95 -16.94 9.04
N ARG A 4 -52.39 -17.51 10.12
CA ARG A 4 -51.23 -16.96 10.87
C ARG A 4 -49.88 -17.38 10.27
N ARG A 5 -49.79 -17.64 8.95
CA ARG A 5 -48.62 -18.33 8.35
C ARG A 5 -47.62 -17.42 7.60
N ASN A 6 -47.78 -16.09 7.59
CA ASN A 6 -46.96 -15.20 6.75
C ASN A 6 -46.10 -14.13 7.46
N ILE A 7 -46.19 -13.97 8.80
CA ILE A 7 -45.36 -13.00 9.53
C ILE A 7 -43.96 -13.54 9.87
N ARG A 8 -43.76 -14.87 9.94
CA ARG A 8 -42.45 -15.49 10.28
C ARG A 8 -41.44 -15.54 9.12
N LYS A 9 -41.92 -15.47 7.87
CA LYS A 9 -41.10 -15.52 6.65
C LYS A 9 -40.26 -14.25 6.39
N PRO A 10 -40.79 -13.01 6.58
CA PRO A 10 -39.99 -11.82 6.36
C PRO A 10 -38.83 -11.69 7.36
N PHE A 11 -39.02 -12.10 8.62
CA PHE A 11 -37.94 -12.05 9.61
C PHE A 11 -36.77 -12.95 9.24
N ALA A 12 -37.05 -14.17 8.77
CA ALA A 12 -36.00 -15.08 8.30
C ALA A 12 -35.28 -14.50 7.07
N ALA A 13 -36.02 -13.97 6.09
CA ALA A 13 -35.43 -13.36 4.89
C ALA A 13 -34.58 -12.11 5.20
N ILE A 14 -35.02 -11.26 6.13
CA ILE A 14 -34.27 -10.07 6.58
C ILE A 14 -32.99 -10.50 7.32
N LEU A 15 -33.06 -11.52 8.17
CA LEU A 15 -31.89 -12.06 8.86
C LEU A 15 -30.85 -12.64 7.88
N PHE A 16 -31.31 -13.41 6.89
CA PHE A 16 -30.44 -13.93 5.82
C PHE A 16 -29.80 -12.80 5.01
N ALA A 17 -30.56 -11.77 4.63
CA ALA A 17 -30.04 -10.62 3.91
C ALA A 17 -29.02 -9.84 4.74
N ALA A 18 -29.27 -9.64 6.04
CA ALA A 18 -28.34 -8.99 6.94
C ALA A 18 -27.01 -9.77 7.07
N ILE A 19 -27.06 -11.10 7.19
CA ILE A 19 -25.87 -11.96 7.25
C ILE A 19 -25.07 -11.89 5.93
N MET A 20 -25.76 -11.89 4.78
CA MET A 20 -25.12 -11.74 3.46
C MET A 20 -24.43 -10.38 3.31
N VAL A 21 -25.06 -9.30 3.76
CA VAL A 21 -24.47 -7.96 3.71
C VAL A 21 -23.29 -7.85 4.67
N LEU A 22 -23.41 -8.36 5.91
CA LEU A 22 -22.34 -8.32 6.90
C LEU A 22 -21.11 -9.14 6.46
N SER A 23 -21.33 -10.32 5.87
CA SER A 23 -20.22 -11.13 5.32
C SER A 23 -19.54 -10.46 4.14
N ALA A 24 -20.30 -9.83 3.22
CA ALA A 24 -19.73 -9.07 2.11
C ALA A 24 -18.90 -7.87 2.58
N VAL A 25 -19.35 -7.14 3.61
CA VAL A 25 -18.60 -6.01 4.19
C VAL A 25 -17.30 -6.46 4.87
N ALA A 26 -17.32 -7.60 5.56
CA ALA A 26 -16.12 -8.17 6.19
C ALA A 26 -15.03 -8.55 5.16
N VAL A 27 -15.42 -9.11 4.01
CA VAL A 27 -14.48 -9.44 2.92
C VAL A 27 -13.88 -8.17 2.29
N MET A 28 -14.65 -7.09 2.15
CA MET A 28 -14.14 -5.84 1.58
C MET A 28 -13.14 -5.13 2.51
N CYS A 29 -13.38 -5.12 3.83
CA CYS A 29 -12.50 -4.46 4.80
C CYS A 29 -11.14 -5.13 5.02
N THR A 30 -10.95 -6.39 4.59
CA THR A 30 -9.73 -7.17 4.87
C THR A 30 -8.66 -7.10 3.79
N THR A 31 -8.92 -6.36 2.69
CA THR A 31 -7.97 -6.28 1.56
C THR A 31 -6.89 -5.21 1.71
N ALA A 32 -6.93 -4.40 2.77
CA ALA A 32 -5.86 -3.47 3.09
C ALA A 32 -4.74 -4.20 3.87
N SER A 33 -3.84 -4.88 3.14
CA SER A 33 -2.59 -5.37 3.73
C SER A 33 -1.56 -4.24 3.77
N ALA A 34 -0.89 -4.06 4.90
CA ALA A 34 0.35 -3.28 4.94
C ALA A 34 1.42 -4.00 4.10
N ALA A 35 2.34 -3.22 3.51
CA ALA A 35 3.53 -3.78 2.88
C ALA A 35 4.39 -4.46 3.96
N THR A 36 4.98 -5.61 3.63
CA THR A 36 5.95 -6.25 4.53
C THR A 36 7.27 -5.47 4.51
N GLU A 37 8.11 -5.67 5.52
CA GLU A 37 9.46 -5.08 5.54
C GLU A 37 10.28 -5.51 4.31
N GLU A 38 10.12 -6.78 3.88
CA GLU A 38 10.77 -7.29 2.68
C GLU A 38 10.29 -6.57 1.41
N ASP A 39 8.98 -6.32 1.27
CA ASP A 39 8.42 -5.58 0.12
C ASP A 39 8.94 -4.14 0.08
N ILE A 40 9.00 -3.49 1.25
CA ILE A 40 9.54 -2.13 1.40
C ILE A 40 10.99 -2.13 0.97
N GLU A 41 11.79 -3.06 1.48
CA GLU A 41 13.22 -3.06 1.25
C GLU A 41 13.59 -3.43 -0.19
N ASN A 42 12.81 -4.33 -0.80
CA ASN A 42 12.92 -4.60 -2.23
C ASN A 42 12.60 -3.36 -3.07
N SER A 43 11.54 -2.63 -2.72
CA SER A 43 11.17 -1.38 -3.41
C SER A 43 12.25 -0.31 -3.30
N ILE A 44 12.88 -0.17 -2.12
CA ILE A 44 14.01 0.73 -1.91
C ILE A 44 15.20 0.34 -2.80
N ASN A 45 15.58 -0.95 -2.79
CA ASN A 45 16.69 -1.44 -3.60
C ASN A 45 16.47 -1.20 -5.10
N MET A 46 15.26 -1.45 -5.59
CA MET A 46 14.88 -1.17 -6.98
C MET A 46 14.97 0.32 -7.30
N GLY A 47 14.46 1.19 -6.40
CA GLY A 47 14.50 2.64 -6.59
C GLY A 47 15.93 3.19 -6.61
N VAL A 48 16.79 2.72 -5.71
CA VAL A 48 18.21 3.10 -5.67
C VAL A 48 18.94 2.66 -6.94
N ALA A 49 18.71 1.42 -7.40
CA ALA A 49 19.31 0.92 -8.63
C ALA A 49 18.91 1.79 -9.83
N TRP A 50 17.63 2.14 -9.95
CA TRP A 50 17.15 3.03 -11.01
C TRP A 50 17.80 4.42 -10.93
N LEU A 51 17.95 4.99 -9.73
CA LEU A 51 18.60 6.28 -9.56
C LEU A 51 20.06 6.24 -10.04
N VAL A 52 20.80 5.18 -9.74
CA VAL A 52 22.19 5.03 -10.22
C VAL A 52 22.24 4.94 -11.74
N ASP A 53 21.33 4.18 -12.36
CA ASP A 53 21.29 4.01 -13.82
C ASP A 53 20.93 5.32 -14.55
N GLU A 54 20.07 6.16 -13.96
CA GLU A 54 19.62 7.43 -14.55
C GLU A 54 20.57 8.60 -14.25
N GLN A 55 21.69 8.36 -13.55
CA GLN A 55 22.65 9.41 -13.23
C GLN A 55 23.32 9.95 -14.49
N ASN A 56 23.36 11.28 -14.64
CA ASN A 56 24.11 11.92 -15.73
C ASN A 56 25.62 11.67 -15.59
N SER A 57 26.37 11.82 -16.67
CA SER A 57 27.83 11.62 -16.66
C SER A 57 28.60 12.61 -15.77
N ASP A 58 28.00 13.76 -15.45
CA ASP A 58 28.55 14.76 -14.52
C ASP A 58 28.16 14.48 -13.05
N GLY A 59 27.42 13.40 -12.80
CA GLY A 59 26.95 12.98 -11.49
C GLY A 59 25.63 13.63 -11.05
N SER A 60 25.04 14.50 -11.87
CA SER A 60 23.76 15.15 -11.57
C SER A 60 22.56 14.30 -11.99
N TRP A 61 21.36 14.76 -11.63
CA TRP A 61 20.11 14.19 -12.12
C TRP A 61 19.22 15.24 -12.80
N GLY A 62 18.57 14.81 -13.89
CA GLY A 62 17.65 15.63 -14.68
C GLY A 62 18.35 16.57 -15.65
N CYS A 63 17.56 17.27 -16.47
CA CYS A 63 18.04 18.21 -17.48
C CYS A 63 17.77 19.68 -17.12
N ASP A 64 16.94 19.93 -16.10
CA ASP A 64 16.51 21.22 -15.59
C ASP A 64 16.43 21.19 -14.06
N TYR A 65 16.51 22.35 -13.40
CA TYR A 65 16.51 22.44 -11.94
C TYR A 65 17.49 21.48 -11.27
N THR A 66 18.67 21.30 -11.88
CA THR A 66 19.63 20.23 -11.59
C THR A 66 19.99 20.15 -10.11
N VAL A 67 20.14 21.28 -9.43
CA VAL A 67 20.43 21.33 -7.99
C VAL A 67 19.31 20.68 -7.17
N ALA A 68 18.06 21.04 -7.44
CA ALA A 68 16.92 20.50 -6.70
C ALA A 68 16.72 19.01 -7.02
N ARG A 69 16.79 18.62 -8.29
CA ARG A 69 16.62 17.22 -8.72
C ARG A 69 17.72 16.31 -8.18
N THR A 70 18.97 16.77 -8.22
CA THR A 70 20.11 16.07 -7.61
C THR A 70 19.92 15.97 -6.10
N GLY A 71 19.48 17.03 -5.43
CA GLY A 71 19.15 17.00 -4.00
C GLY A 71 18.09 15.94 -3.66
N PHE A 72 17.02 15.84 -4.45
CA PHE A 72 16.00 14.82 -4.27
C PHE A 72 16.50 13.39 -4.56
N ALA A 73 17.36 13.21 -5.55
CA ALA A 73 17.95 11.90 -5.87
C ALA A 73 18.91 11.42 -4.77
N LEU A 74 19.67 12.33 -4.15
CA LEU A 74 20.63 11.99 -3.10
C LEU A 74 19.96 11.63 -1.77
N ALA A 75 18.80 12.21 -1.45
CA ALA A 75 18.11 11.95 -0.18
C ALA A 75 17.86 10.45 0.10
N PRO A 76 17.21 9.67 -0.78
CA PRO A 76 16.98 8.24 -0.55
C PRO A 76 18.29 7.43 -0.56
N ILE A 77 19.25 7.77 -1.43
CA ILE A 77 20.55 7.09 -1.49
C ILE A 77 21.29 7.25 -0.16
N PHE A 78 21.31 8.48 0.37
CA PHE A 78 21.96 8.79 1.64
C PHE A 78 21.29 8.06 2.81
N VAL A 79 19.96 8.05 2.88
CA VAL A 79 19.22 7.31 3.91
C VAL A 79 19.54 5.82 3.86
N LYS A 80 19.55 5.20 2.68
CA LYS A 80 19.89 3.78 2.51
C LYS A 80 21.32 3.48 2.97
N CYS A 81 22.29 4.34 2.62
CA CYS A 81 23.68 4.16 3.04
C CYS A 81 23.92 4.39 4.54
N LEU A 82 23.12 5.24 5.18
CA LEU A 82 23.22 5.54 6.61
C LEU A 82 22.45 4.57 7.51
N CYS A 83 21.40 3.92 7.01
CA CYS A 83 20.60 2.96 7.76
C CYS A 83 21.45 1.92 8.54
N PRO A 84 22.47 1.26 7.93
CA PRO A 84 23.32 0.31 8.66
C PRO A 84 24.26 0.94 9.71
N ILE A 85 24.34 2.26 9.81
CA ILE A 85 25.19 2.97 10.79
C ILE A 85 24.40 3.36 12.05
N ILE A 86 23.06 3.38 11.96
CA ILE A 86 22.18 3.93 13.00
C ILE A 86 21.53 2.83 13.86
N GLU A 87 21.43 1.59 13.37
CA GLU A 87 21.04 0.45 14.22
C GLU A 87 22.23 -0.07 15.05
N PRO A 88 22.07 -0.23 16.39
CA PRO A 88 23.14 -0.65 17.30
C PRO A 88 23.55 -2.12 17.18
#